data_AF-A0A957CSC6-F1
#
_entry.id   AF-A0A957CSC6-F1
#
_cell.length_a   1.000
_cell.length_b   1.000
_cell.length_c   1.000
_cell.angle_alpha   90.00
_cell.angle_beta   90.00
_cell.angle_gamma   90.00
#
_symmetry.space_group_name_H-M   'P 1'
#
loop_
_entity.id
_entity.type
_entity.pdbx_description
1 polymer ?
#
loop_
_entity_poly.entity_id
_entity_poly.type
_entity_poly.pdbx_seq_one_letter_code
_entity_poly.pdbx_strand_id
1 'polypeptide(L)'
;MFEVNGVYANRRGKYTVLALNPPKMRVRFEDGSEADLKIDLQERIWENIAVEFEAKEASRQARAAKRSLSKETSYFIKVISVPSTSEMLFPGWAEQVILAPAAESSVKVNSGDRIIFYAMETRTFFAVATITEDAKSTNPKDYFFNIEAEEAGFFPIDIDASAIKLEQGAHVDSVELESQPKFKRLRLEAESYLEINEDDFELLAELLTEVVEDADDELDDEDDDAYDEEDDD
;
A
#
# COMPACT_ATOMS: atom_id res chain seq x y z
N MET A 1 5.89 27.63 10.05
CA MET A 1 6.42 28.06 11.37
C MET A 1 6.83 26.82 12.16
N PHE A 2 8.08 26.75 12.60
CA PHE A 2 8.61 25.61 13.36
C PHE A 2 8.44 25.80 14.87
N GLU A 3 8.18 24.72 15.59
CA GLU A 3 8.05 24.70 17.05
C GLU A 3 9.11 23.79 17.68
N VAL A 4 9.64 24.16 18.86
CA VAL A 4 10.57 23.30 19.61
C VAL A 4 9.83 22.06 20.09
N ASN A 5 10.45 20.89 19.88
CA ASN A 5 9.88 19.54 19.98
C ASN A 5 8.85 19.18 18.91
N GLY A 6 8.61 20.04 17.93
CA GLY A 6 7.82 19.69 16.75
C GLY A 6 8.57 18.70 15.85
N VAL A 7 7.84 17.77 15.25
CA VAL A 7 8.34 16.79 14.30
C VAL A 7 7.98 17.23 12.88
N TYR A 8 8.97 17.26 12.00
CA TYR A 8 8.83 17.69 10.62
C TYR A 8 9.60 16.75 9.70
N ALA A 9 9.39 16.85 8.39
CA ALA A 9 10.11 16.07 7.40
C ALA A 9 10.74 16.99 6.34
N ASN A 10 11.88 16.57 5.81
CA ASN A 10 12.47 17.11 4.58
C ASN A 10 13.02 15.94 3.73
N ARG A 11 13.68 16.26 2.61
CA ARG A 11 14.26 15.25 1.71
C ARG A 11 15.32 14.34 2.34
N ARG A 12 15.81 14.63 3.55
CA ARG A 12 16.75 13.78 4.29
C ARG A 12 16.06 12.88 5.32
N GLY A 13 14.75 12.99 5.48
CA GLY A 13 13.96 12.22 6.44
C GLY A 13 13.31 13.08 7.52
N LYS A 14 12.72 12.41 8.51
CA LYS A 14 12.03 13.06 9.63
C LYS A 14 13.04 13.59 10.65
N TYR A 15 12.71 14.73 11.24
CA TYR A 15 13.52 15.39 12.25
C TYR A 15 12.67 16.08 13.31
N THR A 16 13.19 16.14 14.53
CA THR A 16 12.61 16.87 15.65
C THR A 16 13.40 18.15 15.89
N VAL A 17 12.71 19.27 16.06
CA VAL A 17 13.37 20.56 16.37
C VAL A 17 13.77 20.59 17.83
N LEU A 18 15.06 20.64 18.12
CA LEU A 18 15.58 20.72 19.50
C LEU A 18 15.66 22.16 20.01
N ALA A 19 15.98 23.11 19.14
CA ALA A 19 16.08 24.52 19.51
C ALA A 19 15.89 25.44 18.30
N LEU A 20 15.25 26.59 18.53
CA LEU A 20 15.08 27.65 17.54
C LEU A 20 15.96 28.83 17.93
N ASN A 21 17.01 29.09 17.15
CA ASN A 21 17.95 30.19 17.35
C ASN A 21 18.12 30.96 16.03
N PRO A 22 17.18 31.88 15.71
CA PRO A 22 17.19 32.58 14.42
C PRO A 22 18.57 33.15 14.07
N PRO A 23 19.07 32.92 12.85
CA PRO A 23 18.37 32.41 11.65
C PRO A 23 18.41 30.88 11.48
N LYS A 24 18.85 30.12 12.49
CA LYS A 24 19.03 28.67 12.41
C LYS A 24 18.15 27.94 13.43
N MET A 25 17.93 26.65 13.21
CA MET A 25 17.34 25.75 14.16
C MET A 25 18.22 24.51 14.30
N ARG A 26 18.36 24.02 15.52
CA ARG A 26 19.02 22.76 15.78
C ARG A 26 17.97 21.66 15.76
N VAL A 27 18.22 20.62 14.98
CA VAL A 27 17.31 19.49 14.82
C VAL A 27 18.02 18.18 15.12
N ARG A 28 17.25 17.15 15.44
CA ARG A 28 17.70 15.76 15.56
C ARG A 28 16.94 14.91 14.57
N PHE A 29 17.66 14.17 13.74
CA PHE A 29 17.09 13.20 12.81
C PHE A 29 16.82 11.86 13.51
N GLU A 30 16.04 10.98 12.89
CA GLU A 30 15.71 9.65 13.43
C GLU A 30 16.94 8.75 13.61
N ASP A 31 17.99 8.95 12.82
CA ASP A 31 19.30 8.28 12.96
C ASP A 31 20.11 8.75 14.19
N GLY A 32 19.56 9.70 14.95
CA GLY A 32 20.19 10.30 16.12
C GLY A 32 21.19 11.41 15.79
N SER A 33 21.42 11.71 14.51
CA SER A 33 22.29 12.80 14.09
C SER A 33 21.66 14.15 14.38
N GLU A 34 22.50 15.14 14.74
CA GLU A 34 22.05 16.50 14.99
C GLU A 34 22.64 17.46 13.95
N ALA A 35 21.83 18.40 13.49
CA ALA A 35 22.28 19.41 12.52
C ALA A 35 21.67 20.78 12.80
N ASP A 36 22.41 21.81 12.39
CA ASP A 36 21.90 23.18 12.35
C ASP A 36 21.37 23.50 10.95
N LEU A 37 20.07 23.68 10.83
CA LEU A 37 19.37 24.01 9.59
C LEU A 37 18.98 25.49 9.57
N LYS A 38 18.91 26.11 8.39
CA LYS A 38 18.40 27.48 8.24
C LYS A 38 16.87 27.47 8.25
N ILE A 39 16.26 28.31 9.09
CA ILE A 39 14.79 28.36 9.24
C ILE A 39 14.13 28.71 7.91
N ASP A 40 14.54 29.80 7.26
CA ASP A 40 13.97 30.26 5.98
C ASP A 40 14.01 29.20 4.87
N LEU A 41 15.06 28.37 4.85
CA LEU A 41 15.19 27.30 3.86
C LEU A 41 14.22 26.16 4.16
N GLN A 42 14.09 25.78 5.43
CA GLN A 42 13.18 24.71 5.82
C GLN A 42 11.72 25.16 5.70
N GLU A 43 11.39 26.43 5.92
CA GLU A 43 10.04 26.96 5.67
C GLU A 43 9.67 26.83 4.19
N ARG A 44 10.58 27.17 3.27
CA ARG A 44 10.36 27.01 1.82
C ARG A 44 10.25 25.55 1.38
N ILE A 45 11.06 24.66 1.96
CA ILE A 45 10.96 23.22 1.69
C ILE A 45 9.60 22.70 2.17
N TRP A 46 9.18 23.12 3.36
CA TRP A 46 7.92 22.69 3.95
C TRP A 46 6.70 23.25 3.22
N GLU A 47 6.74 24.51 2.78
CA GLU A 47 5.70 25.10 1.92
C GLU A 47 5.59 24.36 0.59
N ASN A 48 6.72 24.02 -0.05
CA ASN A 48 6.68 23.26 -1.31
C ASN A 48 6.12 21.84 -1.10
N ILE A 49 6.51 21.15 -0.02
CA ILE A 49 5.97 19.82 0.31
C ILE A 49 4.48 19.93 0.62
N ALA A 50 4.04 20.94 1.38
CA ALA A 50 2.64 21.14 1.72
C ALA A 50 1.79 21.48 0.49
N VAL A 51 2.31 22.29 -0.44
CA VAL A 51 1.63 22.61 -1.70
C VAL A 51 1.58 21.39 -2.63
N GLU A 52 2.62 20.56 -2.67
CA GLU A 52 2.60 19.31 -3.43
C GLU A 52 1.63 18.29 -2.82
N PHE A 53 1.57 18.21 -1.49
CA PHE A 53 0.61 17.39 -0.75
C PHE A 53 -0.83 17.88 -0.96
N GLU A 54 -1.11 19.18 -0.85
CA GLU A 54 -2.43 19.77 -1.13
C GLU A 54 -2.84 19.62 -2.60
N ALA A 55 -1.91 19.75 -3.55
CA ALA A 55 -2.20 19.53 -4.97
C ALA A 55 -2.47 18.04 -5.27
N LYS A 56 -1.77 17.13 -4.59
CA LYS A 56 -2.05 15.69 -4.62
C LYS A 56 -3.40 15.38 -3.97
N GLU A 57 -3.74 15.95 -2.82
CA GLU A 57 -5.06 15.80 -2.16
C GLU A 57 -6.20 16.38 -3.00
N ALA A 58 -6.04 17.55 -3.62
CA ALA A 58 -7.06 18.14 -4.49
C ALA A 58 -7.25 17.33 -5.79
N SER A 59 -6.17 16.75 -6.33
CA SER A 59 -6.23 15.81 -7.46
C SER A 59 -6.90 14.49 -7.06
N ARG A 60 -6.61 13.97 -5.86
CA ARG A 60 -7.30 12.80 -5.28
C ARG A 60 -8.78 13.07 -5.10
N GLN A 61 -9.17 14.19 -4.50
CA GLN A 61 -10.57 14.60 -4.32
C GLN A 61 -11.29 14.79 -5.67
N ALA A 62 -10.61 15.33 -6.70
CA ALA A 62 -11.20 15.49 -8.03
C ALA A 62 -11.37 14.16 -8.80
N ARG A 63 -10.46 13.20 -8.59
CA ARG A 63 -10.55 11.83 -9.16
C ARG A 63 -11.59 10.98 -8.41
N ALA A 64 -11.64 11.09 -7.08
CA ALA A 64 -12.66 10.49 -6.21
C ALA A 64 -14.06 11.03 -6.54
N ALA A 65 -14.23 12.36 -6.67
CA ALA A 65 -15.51 12.98 -7.04
C ALA A 65 -16.00 12.63 -8.46
N LYS A 66 -15.10 12.21 -9.36
CA LYS A 66 -15.47 11.73 -10.70
C LYS A 66 -15.87 10.25 -10.71
N ARG A 67 -15.38 9.45 -9.74
CA ARG A 67 -15.74 8.05 -9.51
C ARG A 67 -16.97 7.88 -8.60
N SER A 68 -17.28 8.85 -7.74
CA SER A 68 -18.44 8.85 -6.83
C SER A 68 -19.82 8.95 -7.50
N LEU A 69 -19.88 8.96 -8.85
CA LEU A 69 -21.12 8.97 -9.64
C LEU A 69 -21.61 7.56 -10.01
N SER A 70 -20.83 6.52 -9.74
CA SER A 70 -21.23 5.11 -9.81
C SER A 70 -21.46 4.53 -8.41
N LYS A 71 -22.47 3.65 -8.29
CA LYS A 71 -22.83 2.78 -7.14
C LYS A 71 -21.88 2.82 -5.94
N GLU A 72 -22.43 3.00 -4.72
CA GLU A 72 -21.73 2.90 -3.41
C GLU A 72 -20.62 1.83 -3.46
N THR A 73 -19.40 2.28 -3.71
CA THR A 73 -18.22 1.43 -3.84
C THR A 73 -17.68 1.23 -2.44
N SER A 74 -17.62 -0.02 -2.00
CA SER A 74 -17.03 -0.36 -0.71
C SER A 74 -15.55 -0.73 -0.86
N TYR A 75 -14.79 -0.49 0.20
CA TYR A 75 -13.35 -0.70 0.23
C TYR A 75 -13.02 -1.76 1.28
N PHE A 76 -12.21 -2.75 0.89
CA PHE A 76 -11.90 -3.89 1.75
C PHE A 76 -10.41 -4.17 1.81
N ILE A 77 -9.96 -4.70 2.95
CA ILE A 77 -8.72 -5.44 3.07
C ILE A 77 -9.07 -6.93 2.98
N LYS A 78 -8.53 -7.62 1.97
CA LYS A 78 -8.57 -9.08 1.87
C LYS A 78 -7.32 -9.64 2.55
N VAL A 79 -7.55 -10.42 3.60
CA VAL A 79 -6.48 -11.09 4.35
C VAL A 79 -6.21 -12.43 3.70
N ILE A 80 -4.96 -12.67 3.34
CA ILE A 80 -4.51 -13.96 2.81
C ILE A 80 -3.37 -14.52 3.66
N SER A 81 -3.26 -15.85 3.65
CA SER A 81 -2.14 -16.57 4.23
C SER A 81 -1.28 -17.08 3.09
N VAL A 82 -0.07 -16.54 2.96
CA VAL A 82 0.89 -16.94 1.95
C VAL A 82 2.12 -17.49 2.67
N PRO A 83 2.58 -18.71 2.34
CA PRO A 83 3.85 -19.20 2.87
C PRO A 83 4.95 -18.20 2.53
N SER A 84 5.86 -17.96 3.47
CA SER A 84 6.94 -16.95 3.36
C SER A 84 7.99 -17.23 2.27
N THR A 85 7.74 -18.17 1.37
CA THR A 85 8.52 -18.40 0.15
C THR A 85 8.16 -17.28 -0.82
N SER A 86 9.12 -16.41 -1.13
CA SER A 86 9.01 -15.07 -1.73
C SER A 86 8.26 -14.93 -3.08
N GLU A 87 7.60 -15.97 -3.57
CA GLU A 87 6.89 -16.00 -4.85
C GLU A 87 5.40 -15.73 -4.62
N MET A 88 4.77 -14.93 -5.49
CA MET A 88 3.33 -14.64 -5.52
C MET A 88 2.52 -15.88 -5.97
N LEU A 89 2.66 -16.97 -5.23
CA LEU A 89 2.04 -18.26 -5.51
C LEU A 89 1.05 -18.58 -4.41
N PHE A 90 -0.12 -17.95 -4.49
CA PHE A 90 -1.25 -18.24 -3.62
C PHE A 90 -2.52 -18.50 -4.42
N PRO A 91 -3.50 -19.22 -3.84
CA PRO A 91 -4.71 -19.63 -4.53
C PRO A 91 -5.45 -18.46 -5.20
N GLY A 92 -5.87 -18.66 -6.46
CA GLY A 92 -6.63 -17.69 -7.24
C GLY A 92 -5.84 -16.49 -7.80
N TRP A 93 -4.55 -16.33 -7.46
CA TRP A 93 -3.75 -15.20 -7.94
C TRP A 93 -3.54 -15.23 -9.46
N ALA A 94 -3.14 -16.38 -10.00
CA ALA A 94 -2.88 -16.54 -11.44
C ALA A 94 -4.15 -16.41 -12.28
N GLU A 95 -5.28 -16.88 -11.74
CA GLU A 95 -6.59 -16.80 -12.38
C GLU A 95 -7.30 -15.47 -12.12
N GLN A 96 -6.70 -14.58 -11.32
CA GLN A 96 -7.26 -13.28 -10.91
C GLN A 96 -8.67 -13.44 -10.32
N VAL A 97 -8.80 -14.34 -9.36
CA VAL A 97 -10.03 -14.60 -8.62
C VAL A 97 -9.79 -14.58 -7.12
N ILE A 98 -10.79 -14.15 -6.37
CA ILE A 98 -10.78 -14.19 -4.90
C ILE A 98 -11.95 -15.02 -4.38
N LEU A 99 -11.72 -15.74 -3.30
CA LEU A 99 -12.76 -16.49 -2.60
C LEU A 99 -13.74 -15.53 -1.92
N ALA A 100 -15.02 -15.62 -2.28
CA ALA A 100 -16.10 -14.85 -1.67
C ALA A 100 -16.13 -14.99 -0.14
N PRO A 101 -16.62 -13.98 0.60
CA PRO A 101 -16.77 -14.07 2.05
C PRO A 101 -17.57 -15.32 2.44
N ALA A 102 -17.18 -15.98 3.53
CA ALA A 102 -17.91 -17.11 4.08
C ALA A 102 -19.38 -16.73 4.29
N ALA A 103 -20.31 -17.67 4.10
CA ALA A 103 -21.75 -17.41 4.21
C ALA A 103 -22.19 -16.89 5.61
N GLU A 104 -21.39 -17.17 6.65
CA GLU A 104 -21.60 -16.70 8.01
C GLU A 104 -21.01 -15.30 8.28
N SER A 105 -20.23 -14.76 7.33
CA SER A 105 -19.67 -13.42 7.41
C SER A 105 -20.76 -12.35 7.28
N SER A 106 -20.65 -11.29 8.08
CA SER A 106 -21.48 -10.10 7.94
C SER A 106 -21.09 -9.23 6.74
N VAL A 107 -19.91 -9.48 6.16
CA VAL A 107 -19.35 -8.69 5.06
C VAL A 107 -19.99 -9.11 3.74
N LYS A 108 -20.46 -8.12 2.98
CA LYS A 108 -20.99 -8.31 1.63
C LYS A 108 -20.11 -7.60 0.64
N VAL A 109 -19.72 -8.33 -0.39
CA VAL A 109 -18.81 -7.89 -1.44
C VAL A 109 -19.55 -7.97 -2.77
N ASN A 110 -19.37 -6.96 -3.63
CA ASN A 110 -20.08 -6.79 -4.89
C ASN A 110 -19.12 -6.39 -6.02
N SER A 111 -19.58 -6.54 -7.26
CA SER A 111 -18.91 -5.96 -8.42
C SER A 111 -18.77 -4.44 -8.28
N GLY A 112 -17.57 -3.94 -8.55
CA GLY A 112 -17.15 -2.55 -8.37
C GLY A 112 -16.42 -2.29 -7.06
N ASP A 113 -16.51 -3.18 -6.06
CA ASP A 113 -15.79 -3.00 -4.79
C ASP A 113 -14.27 -3.14 -4.99
N ARG A 114 -13.51 -2.41 -4.16
CA ARG A 114 -12.05 -2.36 -4.26
C ARG A 114 -11.39 -3.06 -3.08
N ILE A 115 -10.25 -3.67 -3.37
CA ILE A 115 -9.55 -4.56 -2.44
C ILE A 115 -8.09 -4.18 -2.33
N ILE A 116 -7.60 -4.09 -1.10
CA ILE A 116 -6.19 -4.18 -0.76
C ILE A 116 -5.90 -5.60 -0.26
N PHE A 117 -4.89 -6.26 -0.81
CA PHE A 117 -4.43 -7.55 -0.29
C PHE A 117 -3.42 -7.37 0.84
N TYR A 118 -3.62 -8.12 1.91
CA TYR A 118 -2.74 -8.18 3.08
C TYR A 118 -2.27 -9.60 3.33
N ALA A 119 -0.94 -9.80 3.31
CA ALA A 119 -0.31 -11.07 3.66
C ALA A 119 -0.01 -11.12 5.17
N MET A 120 -0.55 -12.11 5.86
CA MET A 120 -0.42 -12.23 7.32
C MET A 120 1.01 -12.52 7.79
N GLU A 121 1.73 -13.35 7.04
CA GLU A 121 3.04 -13.88 7.40
C GLU A 121 4.13 -12.81 7.31
N THR A 122 4.11 -12.02 6.24
CA THR A 122 5.03 -10.90 6.03
C THR A 122 4.51 -9.61 6.67
N ARG A 123 3.25 -9.58 7.09
CA ARG A 123 2.55 -8.41 7.64
C ARG A 123 2.55 -7.22 6.67
N THR A 124 2.36 -7.50 5.39
CA THR A 124 2.53 -6.53 4.30
C THR A 124 1.27 -6.42 3.45
N PHE A 125 0.89 -5.18 3.13
CA PHE A 125 -0.03 -4.89 2.04
C PHE A 125 0.73 -4.92 0.73
N PHE A 126 0.23 -5.62 -0.30
CA PHE A 126 1.07 -5.87 -1.49
C PHE A 126 0.34 -5.72 -2.83
N ALA A 127 -0.99 -5.61 -2.85
CA ALA A 127 -1.70 -5.43 -4.11
C ALA A 127 -3.01 -4.67 -3.93
N VAL A 128 -3.40 -3.97 -4.99
CA VAL A 128 -4.65 -3.26 -5.17
C VAL A 128 -5.41 -3.93 -6.30
N ALA A 129 -6.70 -4.21 -6.10
CA ALA A 129 -7.55 -4.79 -7.13
C ALA A 129 -8.97 -4.25 -7.08
N THR A 130 -9.68 -4.39 -8.19
CA THR A 130 -11.09 -4.06 -8.34
C THR A 130 -11.88 -5.30 -8.72
N ILE A 131 -13.03 -5.53 -8.10
CA ILE A 131 -13.92 -6.64 -8.47
C ILE A 131 -14.66 -6.29 -9.75
N THR A 132 -14.53 -7.13 -10.77
CA THR A 132 -15.05 -6.82 -12.10
C THR A 132 -16.46 -7.34 -12.33
N GLU A 133 -16.80 -8.51 -11.78
CA GLU A 133 -18.11 -9.15 -11.97
C GLU A 133 -18.65 -9.78 -10.68
N ASP A 134 -19.91 -10.22 -10.71
CA ASP A 134 -20.52 -10.96 -9.60
C ASP A 134 -19.89 -12.34 -9.42
N ALA A 135 -19.99 -12.88 -8.19
CA ALA A 135 -19.39 -14.16 -7.84
C ALA A 135 -19.92 -15.32 -8.70
N LYS A 136 -19.00 -16.18 -9.17
CA LYS A 136 -19.30 -17.43 -9.86
C LYS A 136 -19.04 -18.61 -8.92
N SER A 137 -19.98 -19.54 -8.86
CA SER A 137 -19.80 -20.79 -8.12
C SER A 137 -18.89 -21.73 -8.90
N THR A 138 -17.85 -22.29 -8.27
CA THR A 138 -16.89 -23.21 -8.88
C THR A 138 -16.27 -24.11 -7.83
N ASN A 139 -15.67 -25.24 -8.27
CA ASN A 139 -14.91 -26.11 -7.39
C ASN A 139 -13.65 -25.37 -6.89
N PRO A 140 -13.48 -25.20 -5.56
CA PRO A 140 -12.35 -24.45 -5.02
C PRO A 140 -10.97 -24.99 -5.42
N LYS A 141 -10.89 -26.29 -5.70
CA LYS A 141 -9.65 -26.95 -6.13
C LYS A 141 -9.20 -26.51 -7.52
N ASP A 142 -10.11 -26.01 -8.35
CA ASP A 142 -9.78 -25.48 -9.69
C ASP A 142 -8.92 -24.21 -9.59
N TYR A 143 -9.00 -23.51 -8.44
CA TYR A 143 -8.21 -22.32 -8.11
C TYR A 143 -7.23 -22.57 -6.95
N PHE A 144 -6.91 -23.83 -6.68
CA PHE A 144 -5.95 -24.27 -5.64
C PHE A 144 -6.34 -23.91 -4.19
N PHE A 145 -7.60 -23.55 -3.92
CA PHE A 145 -8.06 -23.32 -2.55
C PHE A 145 -8.25 -24.66 -1.83
N ASN A 146 -7.65 -24.78 -0.64
CA ASN A 146 -7.76 -25.96 0.20
C ASN A 146 -8.90 -25.81 1.22
N ILE A 147 -10.14 -25.79 0.72
CA ILE A 147 -11.35 -25.73 1.55
C ILE A 147 -12.20 -27.00 1.39
N GLU A 148 -12.83 -27.42 2.48
CA GLU A 148 -13.71 -28.60 2.51
C GLU A 148 -15.13 -28.27 2.00
N ALA A 149 -15.22 -27.81 0.74
CA ALA A 149 -16.48 -27.50 0.07
C ALA A 149 -16.47 -28.05 -1.37
N GLU A 150 -17.61 -28.57 -1.84
CA GLU A 150 -17.77 -29.01 -3.23
C GLU A 150 -17.81 -27.82 -4.20
N GLU A 151 -18.39 -26.71 -3.76
CA GLU A 151 -18.45 -25.44 -4.49
C GLU A 151 -18.21 -24.26 -3.53
N ALA A 152 -17.60 -23.20 -4.05
CA ALA A 152 -17.55 -21.90 -3.40
C ALA A 152 -17.72 -20.77 -4.42
N GLY A 153 -18.10 -19.59 -3.93
CA GLY A 153 -18.20 -18.38 -4.75
C GLY A 153 -16.84 -17.75 -4.96
N PHE A 154 -16.56 -17.33 -6.19
CA PHE A 154 -15.33 -16.64 -6.57
C PHE A 154 -15.65 -15.36 -7.35
N PHE A 155 -15.06 -14.25 -6.92
CA PHE A 155 -15.17 -12.98 -7.63
C PHE A 155 -13.97 -12.82 -8.57
N PRO A 156 -14.16 -12.53 -9.86
CA PRO A 156 -13.07 -12.11 -10.73
C PRO A 156 -12.63 -10.70 -10.35
N ILE A 157 -11.33 -10.48 -10.41
CA ILE A 157 -10.70 -9.20 -10.08
C ILE A 157 -9.82 -8.71 -11.23
N ASP A 158 -9.58 -7.41 -11.25
CA ASP A 158 -8.56 -6.76 -12.06
C ASP A 158 -7.54 -6.14 -11.12
N ILE A 159 -6.25 -6.40 -11.34
CA ILE A 159 -5.18 -5.93 -10.46
C ILE A 159 -4.76 -4.54 -10.95
N ASP A 160 -4.99 -3.53 -10.12
CA ASP A 160 -4.63 -2.14 -10.41
C ASP A 160 -3.11 -1.92 -10.22
N ALA A 161 -2.55 -2.50 -9.16
CA ALA A 161 -1.13 -2.43 -8.80
C ALA A 161 -0.75 -3.60 -7.90
N SER A 162 0.48 -4.09 -8.01
CA SER A 162 1.01 -5.11 -7.08
C SER A 162 2.52 -5.04 -6.97
N ALA A 163 3.04 -5.21 -5.76
CA ALA A 163 4.46 -5.42 -5.54
C ALA A 163 4.94 -6.69 -6.25
N ILE A 164 6.19 -6.72 -6.73
CA ILE A 164 6.77 -7.90 -7.38
C ILE A 164 6.99 -9.02 -6.35
N LYS A 165 7.48 -8.65 -5.16
CA LYS A 165 7.66 -9.55 -4.01
C LYS A 165 6.82 -9.07 -2.83
N LEU A 166 6.32 -10.01 -2.02
CA LEU A 166 5.56 -9.70 -0.80
C LEU A 166 6.31 -8.80 0.19
N GLU A 167 7.64 -8.87 0.20
CA GLU A 167 8.49 -8.08 1.10
C GLU A 167 8.63 -6.61 0.66
N GLN A 168 8.39 -6.31 -0.61
CA GLN A 168 8.49 -4.95 -1.15
C GLN A 168 7.23 -4.12 -0.87
N GLY A 169 6.09 -4.76 -0.59
CA GLY A 169 4.85 -4.04 -0.31
C GLY A 169 4.90 -3.16 0.95
N ALA A 170 3.83 -2.41 1.19
CA ALA A 170 3.72 -1.54 2.35
C ALA A 170 3.55 -2.36 3.65
N HIS A 171 4.58 -2.38 4.49
CA HIS A 171 4.54 -3.09 5.78
C HIS A 171 3.52 -2.44 6.73
N VAL A 172 2.77 -3.25 7.48
CA VAL A 172 1.69 -2.73 8.35
C VAL A 172 2.17 -1.68 9.34
N ASP A 173 3.43 -1.75 9.77
CA ASP A 173 3.96 -0.82 10.76
C ASP A 173 4.21 0.60 10.20
N SER A 174 4.33 0.77 8.87
CA SER A 174 4.44 2.09 8.22
C SER A 174 3.10 2.78 7.98
N VAL A 175 1.98 2.08 8.23
CA VAL A 175 0.63 2.57 7.96
C VAL A 175 -0.14 2.78 9.26
N GLU A 176 -0.97 3.81 9.28
CA GLU A 176 -1.98 4.08 10.31
C GLU A 176 -3.35 4.14 9.64
N LEU A 177 -4.23 3.19 9.99
CA LEU A 177 -5.59 3.09 9.45
C LEU A 177 -6.57 3.74 10.42
N GLU A 178 -7.25 4.81 9.99
CA GLU A 178 -8.21 5.55 10.80
C GLU A 178 -9.48 4.74 11.10
N SER A 179 -9.96 4.00 10.10
CA SER A 179 -11.13 3.12 10.23
C SER A 179 -10.82 1.86 11.05
N GLN A 180 -9.55 1.44 11.09
CA GLN A 180 -9.08 0.26 11.80
C GLN A 180 -7.88 0.58 12.72
N PRO A 181 -8.04 1.42 13.76
CA PRO A 181 -6.92 1.91 14.59
C PRO A 181 -6.23 0.81 15.41
N LYS A 182 -6.85 -0.37 15.50
CA LYS A 182 -6.31 -1.55 16.19
C LYS A 182 -5.91 -2.66 15.23
N PHE A 183 -5.84 -2.41 13.92
CA PHE A 183 -5.55 -3.42 12.90
C PHE A 183 -4.35 -4.31 13.27
N LYS A 184 -3.25 -3.70 13.70
CA LYS A 184 -2.01 -4.37 14.16
C LYS A 184 -2.20 -5.38 15.30
N ARG A 185 -3.30 -5.27 16.05
CA ARG A 185 -3.63 -6.10 17.22
C ARG A 185 -4.82 -7.01 16.98
N LEU A 186 -5.47 -6.93 15.82
CA LEU A 186 -6.57 -7.80 15.47
C LEU A 186 -6.03 -9.22 15.25
N ARG A 187 -6.80 -10.20 15.70
CA ARG A 187 -6.57 -11.59 15.32
C ARG A 187 -7.23 -11.78 13.96
N LEU A 188 -6.44 -11.62 12.91
CA LEU A 188 -6.89 -11.79 11.54
C LEU A 188 -7.02 -13.29 11.22
N GLU A 189 -7.98 -13.62 10.36
CA GLU A 189 -8.18 -14.97 9.85
C GLU A 189 -7.89 -14.97 8.34
N ALA A 190 -7.26 -16.04 7.85
CA ALA A 190 -7.01 -16.20 6.42
C ALA A 190 -8.34 -16.21 5.65
N GLU A 191 -8.32 -15.66 4.45
CA GLU A 191 -9.49 -15.49 3.58
C GLU A 191 -10.59 -14.55 4.09
N SER A 192 -10.35 -13.83 5.20
CA SER A 192 -11.29 -12.85 5.74
C SER A 192 -11.25 -11.51 5.00
N TYR A 193 -12.33 -10.76 5.16
CA TYR A 193 -12.49 -9.41 4.61
C TYR A 193 -12.69 -8.43 5.76
N LEU A 194 -12.00 -7.29 5.70
CA LEU A 194 -12.18 -6.18 6.62
C LEU A 194 -12.58 -4.95 5.83
N GLU A 195 -13.74 -4.37 6.16
CA GLU A 195 -14.18 -3.11 5.58
C GLU A 195 -13.35 -1.94 6.13
N ILE A 196 -12.95 -1.05 5.24
CA ILE A 196 -12.21 0.18 5.53
C ILE A 196 -12.89 1.38 4.86
N ASN A 197 -12.57 2.59 5.31
CA ASN A 197 -13.03 3.80 4.63
C ASN A 197 -12.20 4.06 3.35
N GLU A 198 -12.69 4.99 2.53
CA GLU A 198 -12.02 5.40 1.29
C GLU A 198 -10.63 6.00 1.55
N ASP A 199 -10.49 6.82 2.60
CA ASP A 199 -9.23 7.50 2.92
C ASP A 199 -8.10 6.50 3.25
N ASP A 200 -8.39 5.49 4.06
CA ASP A 200 -7.44 4.40 4.38
C ASP A 200 -7.09 3.58 3.13
N PHE A 201 -8.08 3.36 2.25
CA PHE A 201 -7.86 2.63 1.02
C PHE A 201 -6.92 3.40 0.08
N GLU A 202 -7.18 4.70 -0.13
CA GLU A 202 -6.39 5.53 -1.03
C GLU A 202 -4.97 5.75 -0.49
N LEU A 203 -4.79 5.84 0.83
CA LEU A 203 -3.48 5.81 1.48
C LEU A 203 -2.70 4.54 1.11
N LEU A 204 -3.32 3.37 1.27
CA LEU A 204 -2.68 2.08 0.96
C LEU A 204 -2.40 1.93 -0.54
N ALA A 205 -3.33 2.33 -1.39
CA ALA A 205 -3.17 2.24 -2.84
C ALA A 205 -2.05 3.15 -3.36
N GLU A 206 -1.89 4.34 -2.79
CA GLU A 206 -0.78 5.23 -3.11
C GLU A 206 0.56 4.63 -2.71
N LEU A 207 0.70 4.16 -1.47
CA LEU A 207 1.94 3.54 -0.99
C LEU A 207 2.35 2.36 -1.88
N LEU A 208 1.38 1.58 -2.37
CA LEU A 208 1.63 0.48 -3.28
C LEU A 208 2.04 0.95 -4.68
N THR A 209 1.53 2.10 -5.14
CA THR A 209 1.94 2.67 -6.43
C THR A 209 3.38 3.18 -6.35
N GLU A 210 3.75 3.85 -5.26
CA GLU A 210 5.12 4.32 -4.99
C GLU A 210 6.11 3.15 -4.97
N VAL A 211 5.77 2.06 -4.28
CA VAL A 211 6.58 0.82 -4.28
C VAL A 211 6.81 0.23 -5.67
N VAL A 212 5.80 0.30 -6.55
CA VAL A 212 5.91 -0.22 -7.92
C VAL A 212 6.79 0.70 -8.77
N GLU A 213 6.62 2.02 -8.65
CA GLU A 213 7.46 3.01 -9.34
C GLU A 213 8.94 2.88 -8.92
N ASP A 214 9.22 2.75 -7.62
CA ASP A 214 10.60 2.58 -7.10
C ASP A 214 11.23 1.25 -7.58
N ALA A 215 10.44 0.18 -7.72
CA ALA A 215 10.94 -1.12 -8.17
C ALA A 215 11.26 -1.15 -9.68
N ASP A 216 10.54 -0.38 -10.49
CA ASP A 216 10.82 -0.24 -11.92
C ASP A 216 12.12 0.56 -12.15
N ASP A 217 12.39 1.59 -11.33
CA ASP A 217 13.64 2.37 -11.40
C ASP A 217 14.89 1.52 -11.05
N GLU A 218 14.79 0.56 -10.12
CA GLU A 218 15.90 -0.34 -9.77
C GLU A 218 16.24 -1.37 -10.87
N LEU A 219 15.29 -1.67 -11.77
CA LEU A 219 15.49 -2.62 -12.87
C LEU A 219 16.18 -1.99 -14.10
N ASP A 220 16.13 -0.66 -14.25
CA ASP A 220 16.75 0.06 -15.36
C ASP A 220 18.27 0.28 -15.15
N ASP A 221 18.77 0.15 -13.91
CA ASP A 221 20.20 0.31 -13.58
C ASP A 221 21.03 -0.99 -13.72
N GLU A 222 20.42 -2.15 -13.98
CA GLU A 222 21.13 -3.44 -14.08
C GLU A 222 21.55 -3.85 -15.51
N ASP A 223 21.18 -3.10 -16.56
CA ASP A 223 21.36 -3.54 -17.98
C ASP A 223 22.47 -2.82 -18.78
N ASP A 224 23.33 -2.01 -18.15
CA ASP A 224 24.36 -1.20 -18.87
C ASP A 224 25.84 -1.65 -18.68
N ASP A 225 26.11 -2.74 -17.95
CA ASP A 225 27.50 -3.15 -17.60
C ASP A 225 27.98 -4.46 -18.26
N ALA A 226 27.53 -4.79 -19.48
CA ALA A 226 27.90 -6.08 -20.09
C ALA A 226 28.34 -6.07 -21.56
N TYR A 227 29.03 -5.04 -22.08
CA TYR A 227 29.90 -5.24 -23.26
C TYR A 227 31.08 -4.25 -23.31
N ASP A 228 32.15 -4.51 -22.56
CA ASP A 228 33.50 -4.20 -23.04
C ASP A 228 34.50 -5.18 -22.43
N GLU A 229 35.56 -5.51 -23.19
CA GLU A 229 36.57 -6.57 -22.98
C GLU A 229 36.13 -7.97 -23.50
N GLU A 230 36.77 -8.62 -24.47
CA GLU A 230 38.10 -8.52 -25.08
C GLU A 230 38.04 -9.22 -26.45
N ASP A 231 38.91 -8.85 -27.39
CA ASP A 231 39.80 -9.84 -28.02
C ASP A 231 40.93 -9.10 -28.77
N ASP A 232 42.09 -9.09 -28.11
CA ASP A 232 43.42 -8.91 -28.70
C ASP A 232 43.71 -10.03 -29.71
N ASP A 233 44.17 -9.68 -30.92
CA ASP A 233 45.03 -10.53 -31.77
C ASP A 233 45.89 -9.66 -32.72
#